data_AF-A0A354HTT6-F1
#
_entry.id   AF-A0A354HTT6-F1
#
_cell.length_a   1.000
_cell.length_b   1.000
_cell.length_c   1.000
_cell.angle_alpha   90.00
_cell.angle_beta   90.00
_cell.angle_gamma   90.00
#
_symmetry.space_group_name_H-M   'P 1'
#
loop_
_entity.id
_entity.type
_entity.pdbx_description
1 polymer ?
#
loop_
_entity_poly.entity_id
_entity_poly.type
_entity_poly.pdbx_seq_one_letter_code
_entity_poly.pdbx_strand_id
1 'polypeptide(L)'
;MSNKYRLGEGILKTIKIVITAIVVLLVVGCVATAIAYPFIGKTTPPDVTDNPNPGKDPGTDDPKPNPQPEPEPEPEPEPGPEPIPRPKYVRGLFLTGHGAGSKKLREPIIKLLRESELNSLVINVKDDTGYVTHGRSEIPLVIDAGANQKQFDLESFMQQLRDEQIYPIARIVVAKDKHVCTVKPDWFLQNADGSVWKDKNDVAWADLRNKGYWDYLLDIATEAAQLGFREIQFDYIRWPSGGDGEVKNIDNLPPANLHSTGAYERSEIIADFLAYAKERLDPLGIDVSADTFGVMGTAKDEQTVGQQLELMLTSEIHAISPMVYPSHYWTGSFGYKVPDREPYGVVRQSSKDHLVRMEAVDSKIILRPWLQDFTASWVKGYIRYGVEEIHAQLRALEDLGIKEYLVWNAGNKYTEEAFRTWKSN
;
A
#
# COMPACT_ATOMS: atom_id res chain seq x y z
N MET A 1 -69.78 29.44 -28.72
CA MET A 1 -68.46 29.68 -28.09
C MET A 1 -68.72 29.80 -26.60
N SER A 2 -68.17 29.03 -25.66
CA SER A 2 -66.83 28.46 -25.61
C SER A 2 -66.84 27.18 -24.75
N ASN A 3 -67.37 26.08 -25.31
CA ASN A 3 -67.30 24.75 -24.69
C ASN A 3 -65.93 24.07 -24.97
N LYS A 4 -64.92 24.85 -25.37
CA LYS A 4 -63.57 24.38 -25.76
C LYS A 4 -62.50 24.56 -24.68
N TYR A 5 -62.79 25.26 -23.57
CA TYR A 5 -61.77 25.52 -22.52
C TYR A 5 -61.86 24.62 -21.29
N ARG A 6 -62.97 23.89 -21.08
CA ARG A 6 -63.09 22.93 -19.96
C ARG A 6 -62.50 21.55 -20.25
N LEU A 7 -62.22 21.22 -21.51
CA LEU A 7 -61.61 19.94 -21.89
C LEU A 7 -60.08 19.93 -21.71
N GLY A 8 -59.43 21.09 -21.77
CA GLY A 8 -57.96 21.21 -21.69
C GLY A 8 -57.39 21.06 -20.28
N GLU A 9 -58.07 21.59 -19.25
CA GLU A 9 -57.60 21.49 -17.85
C GLU A 9 -57.69 20.07 -17.28
N GLY A 10 -58.74 19.31 -17.65
CA GLY A 10 -58.87 17.92 -17.24
C GLY A 10 -57.77 17.05 -17.83
N ILE A 11 -57.46 17.23 -19.12
CA ILE A 11 -56.41 16.47 -19.82
C ILE A 11 -55.03 16.80 -19.24
N LEU A 12 -54.74 18.07 -18.95
CA LEU A 12 -53.44 18.48 -18.40
C LEU A 12 -53.23 17.95 -16.98
N LYS A 13 -54.30 17.84 -16.17
CA LYS A 13 -54.25 17.26 -14.82
C LYS A 13 -54.05 15.75 -14.86
N THR A 14 -54.71 15.05 -15.79
CA THR A 14 -54.51 13.61 -16.01
C THR A 14 -53.10 13.30 -16.53
N ILE A 15 -52.56 14.10 -17.45
CA ILE A 15 -51.18 13.94 -17.95
C ILE A 15 -50.16 14.12 -16.82
N LYS A 16 -50.34 15.12 -15.95
CA LYS A 16 -49.45 15.31 -14.79
C LYS A 16 -49.49 14.12 -13.82
N ILE A 17 -50.67 13.58 -13.53
CA ILE A 17 -50.81 12.41 -12.65
C ILE A 17 -50.16 11.17 -13.27
N VAL A 18 -50.32 10.94 -14.58
CA VAL A 18 -49.70 9.82 -15.29
C VAL A 18 -48.19 9.95 -15.34
N ILE A 19 -47.65 11.15 -15.60
CA ILE A 19 -46.20 11.38 -15.60
C ILE A 19 -45.62 11.17 -14.20
N THR A 20 -46.27 11.67 -13.14
CA THR A 20 -45.80 11.45 -11.76
C THR A 20 -45.87 9.97 -11.38
N ALA A 21 -46.92 9.24 -11.78
CA ALA A 21 -47.01 7.80 -11.55
C ALA A 21 -45.94 7.00 -12.30
N ILE A 22 -45.60 7.38 -13.54
CA ILE A 22 -44.53 6.77 -14.34
C ILE A 22 -43.16 7.06 -13.70
N VAL A 23 -42.91 8.28 -13.23
CA VAL A 23 -41.65 8.62 -12.55
C VAL A 23 -41.52 7.87 -11.23
N VAL A 24 -42.59 7.72 -10.44
CA VAL A 24 -42.57 6.92 -9.21
C VAL A 24 -42.37 5.43 -9.52
N LEU A 25 -43.01 4.90 -10.58
CA LEU A 25 -42.79 3.51 -11.02
C LEU A 25 -41.37 3.27 -11.55
N LEU A 26 -40.76 4.25 -12.22
CA LEU A 26 -39.38 4.18 -12.68
C LEU A 26 -38.39 4.27 -11.50
N VAL A 27 -38.64 5.13 -10.52
CA VAL A 27 -37.78 5.23 -9.32
C VAL A 27 -37.92 3.98 -8.44
N VAL A 28 -39.14 3.45 -8.25
CA VAL A 28 -39.35 2.18 -7.53
C VAL A 28 -38.80 1.00 -8.35
N GLY A 29 -38.89 1.03 -9.68
CA GLY A 29 -38.28 0.04 -10.57
C GLY A 29 -36.75 0.05 -10.50
N CYS A 30 -36.12 1.23 -10.49
CA CYS A 30 -34.68 1.38 -10.34
C CYS A 30 -34.17 0.98 -8.95
N VAL A 31 -34.95 1.21 -7.89
CA VAL A 31 -34.62 0.77 -6.52
C VAL A 31 -34.87 -0.74 -6.36
N ALA A 32 -35.87 -1.31 -7.04
CA ALA A 32 -36.11 -2.76 -7.04
C ALA A 32 -35.09 -3.54 -7.89
N THR A 33 -34.55 -2.95 -8.97
CA THR A 33 -33.43 -3.55 -9.72
C THR A 33 -32.07 -3.37 -9.03
N ALA A 34 -31.97 -2.47 -8.04
CA ALA A 34 -30.78 -2.32 -7.20
C ALA A 34 -30.75 -3.23 -5.96
N ILE A 35 -31.89 -3.84 -5.59
CA ILE A 35 -32.00 -4.72 -4.39
C ILE A 35 -32.15 -6.21 -4.76
N ALA A 36 -32.27 -6.54 -6.05
CA ALA A 36 -32.33 -7.93 -6.52
C ALA A 36 -31.51 -8.12 -7.80
N TYR A 37 -30.18 -8.04 -7.70
CA TYR A 37 -29.30 -8.86 -8.53
C TYR A 37 -28.20 -9.49 -7.66
N PRO A 38 -27.93 -10.78 -7.83
CA PRO A 38 -27.38 -11.62 -6.77
C PRO A 38 -25.86 -11.63 -6.80
N PHE A 39 -25.26 -11.59 -5.60
CA PHE A 39 -23.97 -12.21 -5.35
C PHE A 39 -24.03 -13.68 -5.78
N ILE A 40 -23.36 -14.04 -6.88
CA ILE A 40 -22.81 -15.38 -7.17
C ILE A 40 -21.82 -15.20 -8.34
N GLY A 41 -20.58 -15.67 -8.16
CA GLY A 41 -19.74 -16.15 -9.26
C GLY A 41 -18.75 -15.15 -9.88
N LYS A 42 -17.68 -14.82 -9.14
CA LYS A 42 -16.35 -14.59 -9.75
C LYS A 42 -15.27 -15.20 -8.86
N THR A 43 -15.18 -16.53 -8.93
CA THR A 43 -14.05 -17.31 -8.43
C THR A 43 -13.68 -18.32 -9.51
N THR A 44 -12.37 -18.45 -9.74
CA THR A 44 -11.61 -19.41 -10.58
C THR A 44 -11.55 -19.21 -12.11
N PRO A 45 -10.34 -19.24 -12.73
CA PRO A 45 -10.13 -19.36 -14.17
C PRO A 45 -10.46 -20.78 -14.68
N PRO A 46 -10.73 -20.97 -15.98
CA PRO A 46 -11.00 -22.29 -16.55
C PRO A 46 -9.73 -23.14 -16.73
N ASP A 47 -9.87 -24.42 -16.37
CA ASP A 47 -9.01 -25.55 -16.72
C ASP A 47 -8.90 -25.69 -18.25
N VAL A 48 -7.67 -25.85 -18.75
CA VAL A 48 -7.41 -26.29 -20.13
C VAL A 48 -7.18 -27.80 -20.06
N THR A 49 -8.19 -28.57 -20.48
CA THR A 49 -8.05 -30.01 -20.72
C THR A 49 -7.98 -30.32 -22.20
N ASP A 50 -7.00 -31.15 -22.53
CA ASP A 50 -6.64 -31.72 -23.83
C ASP A 50 -7.72 -32.53 -24.56
N ASN A 51 -7.36 -32.76 -25.83
CA ASN A 51 -7.68 -33.89 -26.73
C ASN A 51 -8.87 -33.74 -27.70
N PRO A 52 -8.90 -34.51 -28.82
CA PRO A 52 -7.81 -35.09 -29.61
C PRO A 52 -7.97 -34.85 -31.13
N ASN A 53 -6.88 -35.11 -31.85
CA ASN A 53 -6.78 -35.22 -33.31
C ASN A 53 -7.74 -36.26 -33.91
N PRO A 54 -8.24 -36.06 -35.14
CA PRO A 54 -8.42 -37.18 -36.06
C PRO A 54 -7.79 -36.89 -37.43
N GLY A 55 -6.86 -37.77 -37.84
CA GLY A 55 -6.10 -37.64 -39.08
C GLY A 55 -6.80 -38.10 -40.36
N LYS A 56 -6.08 -37.96 -41.48
CA LYS A 56 -6.06 -38.86 -42.66
C LYS A 56 -4.96 -38.45 -43.67
N ASP A 57 -3.89 -39.25 -43.69
CA ASP A 57 -3.33 -40.08 -44.80
C ASP A 57 -3.07 -39.49 -46.23
N PRO A 58 -2.25 -40.14 -47.09
CA PRO A 58 -0.82 -39.93 -47.25
C PRO A 58 -0.44 -39.49 -48.69
N GLY A 59 0.79 -39.00 -48.90
CA GLY A 59 1.22 -38.61 -50.24
C GLY A 59 2.71 -38.32 -50.41
N THR A 60 3.41 -39.33 -50.94
CA THR A 60 4.57 -39.31 -51.86
C THR A 60 5.95 -38.86 -51.37
N ASP A 61 6.85 -39.84 -51.45
CA ASP A 61 8.30 -39.80 -51.29
C ASP A 61 9.01 -38.88 -52.28
N ASP A 62 10.02 -38.15 -51.79
CA ASP A 62 11.21 -37.74 -52.54
C ASP A 62 12.42 -37.83 -51.61
N PRO A 63 13.54 -38.51 -51.98
CA PRO A 63 14.66 -38.71 -51.08
C PRO A 63 15.55 -37.47 -51.00
N LYS A 64 15.74 -36.94 -49.79
CA LYS A 64 16.72 -35.88 -49.47
C LYS A 64 17.78 -36.38 -48.46
N PRO A 65 18.99 -35.78 -48.50
CA PRO A 65 20.23 -36.41 -48.06
C PRO A 65 20.39 -36.47 -46.54
N ASN A 66 21.22 -37.40 -46.09
CA ASN A 66 21.46 -37.78 -44.69
C ASN A 66 21.78 -36.56 -43.80
N PRO A 67 20.99 -36.27 -42.74
CA PRO A 67 21.27 -35.17 -41.81
C PRO A 67 22.47 -35.49 -40.91
N GLN A 68 23.29 -34.46 -40.69
CA GLN A 68 24.31 -34.40 -39.65
C GLN A 68 23.62 -34.45 -38.27
N PRO A 69 24.22 -35.07 -37.22
CA PRO A 69 23.57 -35.20 -35.92
C PRO A 69 23.20 -33.82 -35.37
N GLU A 70 21.92 -33.62 -35.04
CA GLU A 70 21.45 -32.44 -34.34
C GLU A 70 22.13 -32.37 -32.96
N PRO A 71 22.58 -31.18 -32.51
CA PRO A 71 23.04 -31.01 -31.14
C PRO A 71 21.89 -31.34 -30.19
N GLU A 72 22.19 -32.10 -29.13
CA GLU A 72 21.20 -32.44 -28.11
C GLU A 72 20.54 -31.15 -27.58
N PRO A 73 19.20 -31.13 -27.43
CA PRO A 73 18.49 -29.98 -26.89
C PRO A 73 19.03 -29.68 -25.49
N GLU A 74 19.39 -28.42 -25.25
CA GLU A 74 19.75 -27.96 -23.91
C GLU A 74 18.58 -28.28 -22.96
N PRO A 75 18.86 -28.81 -21.75
CA PRO A 75 17.82 -29.14 -20.80
C PRO A 75 16.98 -27.89 -20.51
N GLU A 76 15.66 -28.04 -20.58
CA GLU A 76 14.74 -26.95 -20.24
C GLU A 76 15.08 -26.43 -18.84
N PRO A 77 15.21 -25.09 -18.66
CA PRO A 77 15.52 -24.52 -17.36
C PRO A 77 14.45 -24.96 -16.36
N GLU A 78 14.87 -25.46 -15.20
CA GLU A 78 13.92 -25.86 -14.15
C GLU A 78 12.96 -24.70 -13.87
N PRO A 79 11.64 -24.95 -13.78
CA PRO A 79 10.68 -23.90 -13.49
C PRO A 79 11.06 -23.25 -12.15
N GLY A 80 11.16 -21.91 -12.17
CA GLY A 80 11.46 -21.14 -10.98
C GLY A 80 10.46 -21.42 -9.85
N PRO A 81 10.81 -21.11 -8.59
CA PRO A 81 9.95 -21.37 -7.44
C PRO A 81 8.58 -20.68 -7.61
N GLU A 82 7.51 -21.42 -7.34
CA GLU A 82 6.14 -20.91 -7.48
C GLU A 82 5.93 -19.62 -6.66
N PRO A 83 5.21 -18.63 -7.22
CA PRO A 83 4.91 -17.41 -6.48
C PRO A 83 4.05 -17.64 -5.24
N ILE A 84 4.43 -17.05 -4.10
CA ILE A 84 3.56 -16.97 -2.93
C ILE A 84 2.30 -16.18 -3.32
N PRO A 85 1.10 -16.77 -3.27
CA PRO A 85 -0.13 -16.09 -3.68
C PRO A 85 -0.48 -14.97 -2.70
N ARG A 86 -1.13 -13.92 -3.20
CA ARG A 86 -1.70 -12.89 -2.35
C ARG A 86 -2.83 -13.49 -1.50
N PRO A 87 -2.82 -13.35 -0.15
CA PRO A 87 -3.90 -13.82 0.69
C PRO A 87 -5.16 -12.99 0.44
N LYS A 88 -6.34 -13.58 0.69
CA LYS A 88 -7.63 -12.89 0.50
C LYS A 88 -7.71 -11.55 1.23
N TYR A 89 -7.15 -11.49 2.44
CA TYR A 89 -7.01 -10.26 3.22
C TYR A 89 -5.62 -10.23 3.83
N VAL A 90 -4.84 -9.20 3.51
CA VAL A 90 -3.49 -9.00 4.08
C VAL A 90 -3.58 -8.54 5.53
N ARG A 91 -2.98 -9.34 6.41
CA ARG A 91 -2.90 -9.06 7.86
C ARG A 91 -1.47 -9.26 8.29
N GLY A 92 -0.74 -8.15 8.44
CA GLY A 92 0.72 -8.18 8.45
C GLY A 92 1.39 -7.60 9.69
N LEU A 93 2.62 -8.03 9.93
CA LEU A 93 3.52 -7.46 10.94
C LEU A 93 4.73 -6.81 10.27
N PHE A 94 5.25 -5.75 10.88
CA PHE A 94 6.51 -5.14 10.47
C PHE A 94 7.74 -5.93 10.96
N LEU A 95 8.76 -6.03 10.11
CA LEU A 95 10.05 -6.63 10.42
C LEU A 95 11.20 -5.79 9.81
N THR A 96 12.11 -5.31 10.65
CA THR A 96 13.34 -4.65 10.16
C THR A 96 14.27 -5.67 9.48
N GLY A 97 15.21 -5.24 8.63
CA GLY A 97 16.20 -6.16 8.06
C GLY A 97 17.08 -6.80 9.15
N HIS A 98 17.48 -6.05 10.17
CA HIS A 98 18.13 -6.61 11.38
C HIS A 98 17.24 -7.59 12.16
N GLY A 99 15.94 -7.31 12.23
CA GLY A 99 14.94 -8.21 12.79
C GLY A 99 14.88 -9.52 12.03
N ALA A 100 14.88 -9.47 10.69
CA ALA A 100 14.95 -10.64 9.80
C ALA A 100 16.26 -11.43 9.97
N GLY A 101 17.38 -10.75 10.24
CA GLY A 101 18.67 -11.38 10.54
C GLY A 101 18.76 -11.99 11.95
N SER A 102 17.87 -11.60 12.86
CA SER A 102 17.89 -12.03 14.25
C SER A 102 16.83 -13.11 14.51
N LYS A 103 17.26 -14.38 14.63
CA LYS A 103 16.35 -15.49 14.98
C LYS A 103 15.54 -15.21 16.27
N LYS A 104 16.13 -14.50 17.23
CA LYS A 104 15.46 -14.13 18.49
C LYS A 104 14.24 -13.21 18.27
N LEU A 105 14.28 -12.35 17.25
CA LEU A 105 13.18 -11.45 16.90
C LEU A 105 12.26 -12.09 15.86
N ARG A 106 12.84 -12.73 14.84
CA ARG A 106 12.10 -13.32 13.71
C ARG A 106 11.28 -14.54 14.10
N GLU A 107 11.84 -15.52 14.82
CA GLU A 107 11.13 -16.78 15.06
C GLU A 107 9.83 -16.63 15.88
N PRO A 108 9.76 -15.77 16.93
CA PRO A 108 8.49 -15.46 17.59
C PRO A 108 7.44 -14.87 16.63
N ILE A 109 7.86 -14.02 15.69
CA ILE A 109 6.98 -13.45 14.67
C ILE A 109 6.46 -14.53 13.73
N ILE A 110 7.34 -15.35 13.14
CA ILE A 110 6.92 -16.45 12.25
C ILE A 110 5.97 -17.41 12.97
N LYS A 111 6.28 -17.76 14.22
CA LYS A 111 5.40 -18.58 15.06
C LYS A 111 4.02 -17.93 15.26
N LEU A 112 3.99 -16.62 15.51
CA LEU A 112 2.74 -15.88 15.69
C LEU A 112 1.88 -15.88 14.41
N LEU A 113 2.49 -15.76 13.23
CA LEU A 113 1.77 -15.88 11.95
C LEU A 113 1.14 -17.27 11.79
N ARG A 114 1.83 -18.35 12.16
CA ARG A 114 1.26 -19.72 12.12
C ARG A 114 0.08 -19.93 13.08
N GLU A 115 0.08 -19.23 14.21
CA GLU A 115 -0.85 -19.46 15.33
C GLU A 115 -2.03 -18.47 15.35
N SER A 116 -2.14 -17.60 14.36
CA SER A 116 -3.16 -16.55 14.29
C SER A 116 -3.70 -16.37 12.87
N GLU A 117 -4.51 -15.35 12.66
CA GLU A 117 -5.03 -14.97 11.33
C GLU A 117 -4.09 -14.04 10.54
N LEU A 118 -2.91 -13.73 11.09
CA LEU A 118 -1.85 -12.98 10.41
C LEU A 118 -1.21 -13.84 9.33
N ASN A 119 -0.81 -13.23 8.21
CA ASN A 119 -0.34 -13.96 7.04
C ASN A 119 0.74 -13.23 6.22
N SER A 120 1.15 -12.03 6.64
CA SER A 120 2.03 -11.17 5.85
C SER A 120 3.16 -10.58 6.68
N LEU A 121 4.30 -10.31 6.04
CA LEU A 121 5.40 -9.56 6.65
C LEU A 121 5.81 -8.39 5.77
N VAL A 122 5.84 -7.21 6.39
CA VAL A 122 6.41 -6.00 5.80
C VAL A 122 7.88 -5.92 6.22
N ILE A 123 8.78 -6.09 5.25
CA ILE A 123 10.22 -6.23 5.48
C ILE A 123 10.93 -5.05 4.85
N ASN A 124 11.80 -4.38 5.61
CA ASN A 124 12.65 -3.32 5.06
C ASN A 124 13.53 -3.89 3.94
N VAL A 125 13.31 -3.45 2.71
CA VAL A 125 14.24 -3.64 1.58
C VAL A 125 15.13 -2.41 1.42
N LYS A 126 14.55 -1.20 1.51
CA LYS A 126 15.29 0.05 1.71
C LYS A 126 14.87 0.70 3.02
N ASP A 127 15.79 0.81 3.98
CA ASP A 127 15.49 1.36 5.29
C ASP A 127 15.48 2.89 5.35
N ASP A 128 15.14 3.45 6.51
CA ASP A 128 14.98 4.90 6.71
C ASP A 128 16.31 5.67 6.76
N THR A 129 17.43 4.95 6.64
CA THR A 129 18.76 5.50 6.46
C THR A 129 19.26 5.37 5.02
N GLY A 130 18.56 4.63 4.16
CA GLY A 130 18.90 4.42 2.75
C GLY A 130 19.67 3.14 2.46
N TYR A 131 19.87 2.24 3.42
CA TYR A 131 20.50 0.95 3.15
C TYR A 131 19.55 0.03 2.38
N VAL A 132 20.07 -0.64 1.36
CA VAL A 132 19.44 -1.81 0.72
C VAL A 132 19.86 -3.06 1.50
N THR A 133 18.90 -3.65 2.21
CA THR A 133 19.15 -4.47 3.42
C THR A 133 19.42 -5.96 3.15
N HIS A 134 19.20 -6.44 1.93
CA HIS A 134 19.42 -7.85 1.57
C HIS A 134 20.86 -8.14 1.13
N GLY A 135 21.68 -7.10 0.87
CA GLY A 135 23.11 -7.26 0.59
C GLY A 135 23.44 -7.93 -0.75
N ARG A 136 22.49 -8.01 -1.68
CA ARG A 136 22.66 -8.64 -3.00
C ARG A 136 22.37 -7.68 -4.15
N SER A 137 22.33 -6.38 -3.87
CA SER A 137 21.97 -5.42 -4.92
C SER A 137 23.04 -5.35 -6.00
N GLU A 138 22.62 -5.42 -7.25
CA GLU A 138 23.49 -5.26 -8.43
C GLU A 138 23.34 -3.88 -9.07
N ILE A 139 22.46 -3.04 -8.52
CA ILE A 139 22.19 -1.69 -9.00
C ILE A 139 23.45 -0.82 -8.78
N PRO A 140 24.06 -0.26 -9.85
CA PRO A 140 25.33 0.48 -9.74
C PRO A 140 25.30 1.59 -8.70
N LEU A 141 24.22 2.37 -8.63
CA LEU A 141 24.09 3.46 -7.68
C LEU A 141 24.04 2.98 -6.21
N VAL A 142 23.44 1.80 -5.94
CA VAL A 142 23.44 1.21 -4.58
C VAL A 142 24.86 0.82 -4.17
N ILE A 143 25.64 0.26 -5.11
CA ILE A 143 27.02 -0.16 -4.88
C ILE A 143 27.92 1.06 -4.68
N ASP A 144 27.87 2.03 -5.60
CA ASP A 144 28.70 3.23 -5.59
C ASP A 144 28.47 4.08 -4.33
N ALA A 145 27.23 4.15 -3.85
CA ALA A 145 26.87 4.88 -2.63
C ALA A 145 27.22 4.11 -1.33
N GLY A 146 27.71 2.87 -1.43
CA GLY A 146 27.97 2.01 -0.26
C GLY A 146 26.70 1.65 0.51
N ALA A 147 25.55 1.63 -0.16
CA ALA A 147 24.25 1.38 0.43
C ALA A 147 23.88 -0.12 0.46
N ASN A 148 24.63 -1.00 -0.20
CA ASN A 148 24.37 -2.43 -0.23
C ASN A 148 24.80 -3.08 1.10
N GLN A 149 23.86 -3.42 1.98
CA GLN A 149 24.15 -3.96 3.30
C GLN A 149 23.44 -5.28 3.53
N LYS A 150 24.18 -6.36 3.81
CA LYS A 150 23.59 -7.67 4.17
C LYS A 150 23.12 -7.69 5.62
N GLN A 151 21.88 -7.29 5.89
CA GLN A 151 21.28 -7.34 7.24
C GLN A 151 20.71 -8.73 7.58
N PHE A 152 20.37 -9.55 6.59
CA PHE A 152 19.84 -10.90 6.77
C PHE A 152 20.27 -11.86 5.65
N ASP A 153 20.09 -13.16 5.87
CA ASP A 153 20.24 -14.18 4.82
C ASP A 153 18.97 -14.23 3.98
N LEU A 154 19.03 -13.60 2.80
CA LEU A 154 17.88 -13.48 1.90
C LEU A 154 17.37 -14.83 1.42
N GLU A 155 18.25 -15.72 0.97
CA GLU A 155 17.84 -16.99 0.36
C GLU A 155 17.13 -17.88 1.38
N SER A 156 17.75 -18.06 2.55
CA SER A 156 17.15 -18.85 3.63
C SER A 156 15.87 -18.22 4.14
N PHE A 157 15.80 -16.89 4.25
CA PHE A 157 14.60 -16.23 4.75
C PHE A 157 13.45 -16.30 3.74
N MET A 158 13.69 -16.01 2.46
CA MET A 158 12.65 -16.13 1.44
C MET A 158 12.17 -17.57 1.25
N GLN A 159 13.05 -18.57 1.42
CA GLN A 159 12.62 -19.97 1.47
C GLN A 159 11.70 -20.23 2.65
N GLN A 160 12.05 -19.76 3.85
CA GLN A 160 11.17 -19.88 5.02
C GLN A 160 9.80 -19.23 4.79
N LEU A 161 9.74 -18.06 4.15
CA LEU A 161 8.46 -17.41 3.84
C LEU A 161 7.63 -18.22 2.83
N ARG A 162 8.27 -18.85 1.83
CA ARG A 162 7.59 -19.75 0.88
C ARG A 162 7.03 -20.99 1.58
N ASP A 163 7.84 -21.66 2.39
CA ASP A 163 7.45 -22.90 3.08
C ASP A 163 6.26 -22.64 4.02
N GLU A 164 6.24 -21.47 4.66
CA GLU A 164 5.21 -21.06 5.61
C GLU A 164 4.03 -20.32 4.95
N GLN A 165 4.07 -20.11 3.63
CA GLN A 165 3.06 -19.35 2.86
C GLN A 165 2.81 -17.94 3.42
N ILE A 166 3.87 -17.25 3.84
CA ILE A 166 3.82 -15.89 4.39
C ILE A 166 4.03 -14.89 3.25
N TYR A 167 3.05 -14.02 3.03
CA TYR A 167 3.08 -13.01 1.97
C TYR A 167 4.14 -11.93 2.24
N PRO A 168 5.20 -11.82 1.42
CA PRO A 168 6.30 -10.89 1.63
C PRO A 168 6.04 -9.53 0.96
N ILE A 169 6.02 -8.48 1.77
CA ILE A 169 5.85 -7.09 1.35
C ILE A 169 7.19 -6.36 1.52
N ALA A 170 7.75 -5.83 0.43
CA ALA A 170 8.99 -5.07 0.43
C ALA A 170 8.71 -3.62 0.79
N ARG A 171 9.14 -3.18 1.98
CA ARG A 171 9.09 -1.77 2.38
C ARG A 171 10.28 -1.03 1.81
N ILE A 172 9.99 0.03 1.05
CA ILE A 172 10.98 0.93 0.47
C ILE A 172 10.73 2.34 1.01
N VAL A 173 11.67 2.86 1.80
CA VAL A 173 11.63 4.26 2.23
C VAL A 173 12.02 5.16 1.07
N VAL A 174 11.10 6.04 0.68
CA VAL A 174 11.23 6.93 -0.47
C VAL A 174 12.11 8.13 -0.13
N ALA A 175 11.63 9.06 0.71
CA ALA A 175 12.26 10.38 0.78
C ALA A 175 13.59 10.43 1.55
N LYS A 176 13.92 9.45 2.40
CA LYS A 176 15.12 9.48 3.26
C LYS A 176 16.25 8.62 2.71
N ASP A 177 17.45 9.18 2.62
CA ASP A 177 18.63 8.45 2.14
C ASP A 177 19.94 9.17 2.51
N LYS A 178 20.76 8.56 3.38
CA LYS A 178 22.07 9.13 3.77
C LYS A 178 23.22 8.71 2.84
N HIS A 179 22.97 7.77 1.92
CA HIS A 179 24.00 7.14 1.10
C HIS A 179 24.05 7.78 -0.28
N VAL A 180 22.93 7.74 -1.01
CA VAL A 180 22.87 8.23 -2.38
C VAL A 180 23.16 9.73 -2.44
N CYS A 181 22.85 10.49 -1.37
CA CYS A 181 23.18 11.92 -1.30
C CYS A 181 24.68 12.21 -1.37
N THR A 182 25.54 11.23 -1.08
CA THR A 182 27.01 11.41 -1.17
C THR A 182 27.54 11.28 -2.60
N VAL A 183 26.78 10.61 -3.49
CA VAL A 183 27.13 10.38 -4.90
C VAL A 183 26.34 11.31 -5.83
N LYS A 184 25.08 11.61 -5.47
CA LYS A 184 24.13 12.45 -6.21
C LYS A 184 23.55 13.56 -5.32
N PRO A 185 24.36 14.48 -4.77
CA PRO A 185 23.88 15.51 -3.85
C PRO A 185 22.85 16.47 -4.46
N ASP A 186 22.86 16.63 -5.79
CA ASP A 186 21.91 17.43 -6.57
C ASP A 186 20.50 16.82 -6.62
N TRP A 187 20.33 15.56 -6.22
CA TRP A 187 19.02 14.90 -6.15
C TRP A 187 18.30 15.15 -4.81
N PHE A 188 18.92 15.89 -3.90
CA PHE A 188 18.44 16.10 -2.53
C PHE A 188 18.03 17.54 -2.28
N LEU A 189 17.24 17.72 -1.22
CA LEU A 189 16.91 19.03 -0.70
C LEU A 189 18.18 19.74 -0.21
N GLN A 190 18.28 21.05 -0.46
CA GLN A 190 19.49 21.84 -0.25
C GLN A 190 19.23 23.00 0.69
N ASN A 191 20.26 23.37 1.46
CA ASN A 191 20.33 24.64 2.15
C ASN A 191 20.62 25.78 1.15
N ALA A 192 20.45 27.03 1.58
CA ALA A 192 20.74 28.20 0.75
C ALA A 192 22.21 28.33 0.28
N ASP A 193 23.15 27.64 0.96
CA ASP A 193 24.56 27.58 0.56
C ASP A 193 24.87 26.46 -0.47
N GLY A 194 23.84 25.73 -0.91
CA GLY A 194 23.94 24.60 -1.84
C GLY A 194 24.36 23.28 -1.21
N SER A 195 24.61 23.23 0.11
CA SER A 195 24.85 21.97 0.81
C SER A 195 23.57 21.15 0.96
N VAL A 196 23.69 19.83 1.04
CA VAL A 196 22.54 18.94 1.26
C VAL A 196 21.93 19.20 2.63
N TRP A 197 20.63 19.50 2.66
CA TRP A 197 19.86 19.62 3.89
C TRP A 197 19.66 18.25 4.53
N LYS A 198 19.80 18.21 5.86
CA LYS A 198 19.61 17.00 6.66
C LYS A 198 18.62 17.26 7.79
N ASP A 199 17.88 16.21 8.14
CA ASP A 199 16.98 16.24 9.26
C ASP A 199 17.73 16.19 10.61
N LYS A 200 16.98 16.27 11.71
CA LYS A 200 17.52 16.24 13.08
C LYS A 200 18.29 14.96 13.44
N ASN A 201 18.17 13.91 12.63
CA ASN A 201 18.87 12.64 12.78
C ASN A 201 20.05 12.49 11.80
N ASP A 202 20.49 13.58 11.17
CA ASP A 202 21.56 13.62 10.17
C ASP A 202 21.25 12.79 8.90
N VAL A 203 19.97 12.61 8.55
CA VAL A 203 19.55 11.93 7.32
C VAL A 203 19.15 12.95 6.26
N ALA A 204 19.67 12.80 5.04
CA ALA A 204 19.31 13.65 3.91
C ALA A 204 17.95 13.24 3.31
N TRP A 205 17.25 14.24 2.77
CA TRP A 205 15.94 14.08 2.17
C TRP A 205 15.98 14.36 0.66
N ALA A 206 15.51 13.42 -0.14
CA ALA A 206 15.47 13.53 -1.59
C ALA A 206 14.49 14.63 -2.03
N ASP A 207 14.82 15.34 -3.11
CA ASP A 207 13.87 16.17 -3.81
C ASP A 207 13.01 15.28 -4.71
N LEU A 208 11.73 15.09 -4.32
CA LEU A 208 10.83 14.17 -5.02
C LEU A 208 10.47 14.64 -6.45
N ARG A 209 10.93 15.80 -6.92
CA ARG A 209 10.85 16.17 -8.35
C ARG A 209 11.84 15.42 -9.22
N ASN A 210 12.88 14.82 -8.63
CA ASN A 210 13.95 14.18 -9.37
C ASN A 210 13.52 12.81 -9.92
N LYS A 211 13.23 12.73 -11.22
CA LYS A 211 12.84 11.48 -11.89
C LYS A 211 13.95 10.42 -11.91
N GLY A 212 15.23 10.83 -11.89
CA GLY A 212 16.35 9.89 -11.75
C GLY A 212 16.35 9.19 -10.39
N TYR A 213 15.95 9.89 -9.34
CA TYR A 213 15.73 9.28 -8.02
C TYR A 213 14.53 8.32 -8.02
N TRP A 214 13.48 8.63 -8.79
CA TRP A 214 12.35 7.71 -8.96
C TRP A 214 12.79 6.41 -9.64
N ASP A 215 13.54 6.51 -10.73
CA ASP A 215 14.08 5.35 -11.42
C ASP A 215 14.94 4.50 -10.49
N TYR A 216 15.81 5.11 -9.68
CA TYR A 216 16.59 4.42 -8.66
C TYR A 216 15.72 3.63 -7.66
N LEU A 217 14.65 4.24 -7.14
CA LEU A 217 13.73 3.54 -6.23
C LEU A 217 13.00 2.38 -6.92
N LEU A 218 12.64 2.55 -8.20
CA LEU A 218 11.93 1.52 -8.97
C LEU A 218 12.85 0.41 -9.46
N ASP A 219 14.14 0.67 -9.62
CA ASP A 219 15.15 -0.37 -9.83
C ASP A 219 15.26 -1.25 -8.58
N ILE A 220 15.30 -0.66 -7.37
CA ILE A 220 15.25 -1.41 -6.10
C ILE A 220 13.94 -2.20 -5.98
N ALA A 221 12.81 -1.60 -6.36
CA ALA A 221 11.51 -2.28 -6.34
C ALA A 221 11.46 -3.47 -7.30
N THR A 222 12.03 -3.32 -8.50
CA THR A 222 12.14 -4.38 -9.50
C THR A 222 13.03 -5.51 -9.00
N GLU A 223 14.19 -5.18 -8.43
CA GLU A 223 15.09 -6.15 -7.80
C GLU A 223 14.37 -6.89 -6.66
N ALA A 224 13.64 -6.20 -5.78
CA ALA A 224 12.86 -6.84 -4.73
C ALA A 224 11.82 -7.84 -5.27
N ALA A 225 11.10 -7.47 -6.33
CA ALA A 225 10.14 -8.36 -6.98
C ALA A 225 10.81 -9.64 -7.51
N GLN A 226 11.96 -9.49 -8.19
CA GLN A 226 12.76 -10.60 -8.70
C GLN A 226 13.28 -11.51 -7.57
N LEU A 227 13.56 -10.94 -6.39
CA LEU A 227 13.97 -11.69 -5.19
C LEU A 227 12.82 -12.44 -4.51
N GLY A 228 11.59 -12.31 -5.01
CA GLY A 228 10.43 -13.07 -4.55
C GLY A 228 9.45 -12.29 -3.68
N PHE A 229 9.63 -10.98 -3.53
CA PHE A 229 8.59 -10.14 -2.91
C PHE A 229 7.35 -10.07 -3.80
N ARG A 230 6.18 -9.86 -3.18
CA ARG A 230 4.88 -9.91 -3.88
C ARG A 230 4.07 -8.62 -3.78
N GLU A 231 4.55 -7.67 -2.98
CA GLU A 231 4.02 -6.32 -2.87
C GLU A 231 5.20 -5.37 -2.61
N ILE A 232 5.20 -4.21 -3.26
CA ILE A 232 6.08 -3.09 -2.95
C ILE A 232 5.27 -2.06 -2.16
N GLN A 233 5.70 -1.77 -0.95
CA GLN A 233 5.10 -0.75 -0.10
C GLN A 233 6.04 0.44 0.04
N PHE A 234 5.62 1.59 -0.49
CA PHE A 234 6.37 2.83 -0.38
C PHE A 234 6.05 3.54 0.93
N ASP A 235 7.05 3.65 1.80
CA ASP A 235 6.97 4.41 3.05
C ASP A 235 7.75 5.72 2.94
N TYR A 236 7.45 6.69 3.81
CA TYR A 236 8.04 8.03 3.81
C TYR A 236 7.94 8.69 2.42
N ILE A 237 6.87 8.40 1.68
CA ILE A 237 6.50 9.11 0.45
C ILE A 237 5.83 10.43 0.81
N ARG A 238 6.67 11.37 1.25
CA ARG A 238 6.24 12.68 1.76
C ARG A 238 7.38 13.70 1.73
N TRP A 239 6.99 14.96 1.83
CA TRP A 239 7.92 16.06 2.09
C TRP A 239 8.30 16.16 3.57
N PRO A 240 9.46 16.75 3.92
CA PRO A 240 9.82 16.98 5.31
C PRO A 240 8.88 18.00 5.96
N SER A 241 8.66 17.82 7.25
CA SER A 241 7.81 18.64 8.11
C SER A 241 8.62 19.22 9.27
N GLY A 242 8.04 20.14 10.04
CA GLY A 242 8.71 20.69 11.23
C GLY A 242 9.11 19.64 12.28
N GLY A 243 8.49 18.46 12.26
CA GLY A 243 8.89 17.34 13.12
C GLY A 243 10.22 16.70 12.72
N ASP A 244 10.66 16.89 11.47
CA ASP A 244 11.89 16.31 10.92
C ASP A 244 13.09 17.24 11.14
N GLY A 245 12.90 18.56 11.10
CA GLY A 245 13.97 19.52 11.36
C GLY A 245 13.59 20.96 11.00
N GLU A 246 14.60 21.83 10.86
CA GLU A 246 14.43 23.23 10.46
C GLU A 246 14.13 23.34 8.95
N VAL A 247 12.92 22.93 8.55
CA VAL A 247 12.50 22.91 7.13
C VAL A 247 12.50 24.29 6.46
N LYS A 248 12.45 25.36 7.25
CA LYS A 248 12.57 26.74 6.77
C LYS A 248 13.95 27.05 6.17
N ASN A 249 14.96 26.23 6.46
CA ASN A 249 16.32 26.38 5.94
C ASN A 249 16.50 25.71 4.57
N ILE A 250 15.51 24.94 4.12
CA ILE A 250 15.55 24.29 2.81
C ILE A 250 15.22 25.34 1.74
N ASP A 251 16.15 25.57 0.82
CA ASP A 251 16.04 26.57 -0.23
C ASP A 251 15.14 26.11 -1.38
N ASN A 252 15.28 24.85 -1.78
CA ASN A 252 14.59 24.27 -2.93
C ASN A 252 13.30 23.51 -2.58
N LEU A 253 12.76 23.64 -1.36
CA LEU A 253 11.52 22.96 -0.98
C LEU A 253 10.32 23.64 -1.68
N PRO A 254 9.51 22.92 -2.49
CA PRO A 254 8.29 23.48 -3.05
C PRO A 254 7.41 24.06 -1.94
N PRO A 255 6.81 25.25 -2.06
CA PRO A 255 5.99 25.81 -0.98
C PRO A 255 4.77 24.91 -0.68
N ALA A 256 4.33 24.89 0.58
CA ALA A 256 3.02 24.32 0.94
C ALA A 256 1.96 25.44 0.96
N ASN A 257 0.74 25.14 0.53
CA ASN A 257 -0.34 26.13 0.49
C ASN A 257 -1.54 25.72 1.35
N LEU A 258 -1.41 25.89 2.66
CA LEU A 258 -2.39 25.43 3.66
C LEU A 258 -3.77 26.09 3.59
N HIS A 259 -3.99 27.02 2.66
CA HIS A 259 -5.26 27.74 2.49
C HIS A 259 -5.97 27.45 1.17
N SER A 260 -5.28 26.84 0.21
CA SER A 260 -5.92 26.51 -1.05
C SER A 260 -6.68 25.17 -0.94
N THR A 261 -7.70 25.02 -1.79
CA THR A 261 -8.39 23.75 -2.08
C THR A 261 -8.03 23.21 -3.47
N GLY A 262 -7.76 21.90 -3.63
CA GLY A 262 -7.48 21.29 -4.94
C GLY A 262 -6.11 20.62 -5.08
N ALA A 263 -5.56 20.54 -6.29
CA ALA A 263 -4.27 19.93 -6.56
C ALA A 263 -3.10 20.89 -6.30
N TYR A 264 -1.96 20.34 -5.85
CA TYR A 264 -0.74 21.10 -5.53
C TYR A 264 0.49 20.35 -5.94
N GLU A 265 1.53 21.10 -6.30
CA GLU A 265 2.83 20.55 -6.73
C GLU A 265 3.31 19.43 -5.79
N ARG A 266 3.34 19.67 -4.47
CA ARG A 266 3.78 18.64 -3.49
C ARG A 266 3.00 17.34 -3.58
N SER A 267 1.68 17.41 -3.77
CA SER A 267 0.77 16.26 -3.79
C SER A 267 0.69 15.61 -5.16
N GLU A 268 0.75 16.41 -6.23
CA GLU A 268 0.82 15.95 -7.61
C GLU A 268 2.10 15.13 -7.82
N ILE A 269 3.25 15.60 -7.31
CA ILE A 269 4.52 14.85 -7.40
C ILE A 269 4.41 13.47 -6.74
N ILE A 270 3.73 13.37 -5.59
CA ILE A 270 3.54 12.10 -4.88
C ILE A 270 2.60 11.18 -5.66
N ALA A 271 1.47 11.71 -6.15
CA ALA A 271 0.52 10.95 -6.97
C ALA A 271 1.16 10.46 -8.28
N ASP A 272 1.91 11.32 -8.96
CA ASP A 272 2.64 11.02 -10.19
C ASP A 272 3.69 9.92 -9.97
N PHE A 273 4.43 9.97 -8.85
CA PHE A 273 5.39 8.91 -8.53
C PHE A 273 4.68 7.57 -8.33
N LEU A 274 3.56 7.56 -7.59
CA LEU A 274 2.79 6.33 -7.35
C LEU A 274 2.19 5.76 -8.64
N ALA A 275 1.67 6.62 -9.53
CA ALA A 275 1.17 6.22 -10.83
C ALA A 275 2.30 5.63 -11.69
N TYR A 276 3.45 6.31 -11.74
CA TYR A 276 4.64 5.81 -12.45
C TYR A 276 5.15 4.48 -11.88
N ALA A 277 5.16 4.34 -10.57
CA ALA A 277 5.54 3.11 -9.89
C ALA A 277 4.58 1.96 -10.22
N LYS A 278 3.26 2.22 -10.20
CA LYS A 278 2.24 1.23 -10.58
C LYS A 278 2.45 0.76 -12.01
N GLU A 279 2.63 1.68 -12.96
CA GLU A 279 2.85 1.37 -14.37
C GLU A 279 4.11 0.53 -14.57
N ARG A 280 5.24 0.93 -13.96
CA ARG A 280 6.52 0.23 -14.13
C ARG A 280 6.54 -1.17 -13.50
N LEU A 281 5.79 -1.37 -12.42
CA LEU A 281 5.77 -2.64 -11.68
C LEU A 281 4.63 -3.57 -12.13
N ASP A 282 3.64 -3.08 -12.89
CA ASP A 282 2.51 -3.87 -13.39
C ASP A 282 2.94 -5.14 -14.15
N PRO A 283 3.94 -5.10 -15.06
CA PRO A 283 4.37 -6.30 -15.80
C PRO A 283 4.96 -7.40 -14.91
N LEU A 284 5.36 -7.07 -13.67
CA LEU A 284 5.91 -8.03 -12.71
C LEU A 284 4.80 -8.78 -11.95
N GLY A 285 3.54 -8.37 -12.11
CA GLY A 285 2.39 -9.02 -11.45
C GLY A 285 2.40 -8.92 -9.93
N ILE A 286 2.98 -7.84 -9.39
CA ILE A 286 3.07 -7.57 -7.95
C ILE A 286 2.16 -6.41 -7.55
N ASP A 287 1.79 -6.39 -6.27
CA ASP A 287 1.02 -5.29 -5.72
C ASP A 287 1.92 -4.08 -5.42
N VAL A 288 1.29 -2.91 -5.37
CA VAL A 288 1.91 -1.63 -5.03
C VAL A 288 1.03 -0.98 -3.99
N SER A 289 1.62 -0.58 -2.87
CA SER A 289 0.94 0.13 -1.79
C SER A 289 1.77 1.30 -1.27
N ALA A 290 1.14 2.20 -0.51
CA ALA A 290 1.79 3.38 0.03
C ALA A 290 1.36 3.68 1.46
N ASP A 291 2.32 4.02 2.32
CA ASP A 291 2.05 4.43 3.70
C ASP A 291 1.73 5.93 3.76
N THR A 292 0.70 6.27 4.53
CA THR A 292 0.24 7.66 4.71
C THR A 292 0.10 8.01 6.19
N PHE A 293 0.07 9.29 6.52
CA PHE A 293 -0.33 9.69 7.88
C PHE A 293 -1.78 9.32 8.16
N GLY A 294 -2.07 8.79 9.35
CA GLY A 294 -3.44 8.44 9.74
C GLY A 294 -4.43 9.60 9.75
N VAL A 295 -3.94 10.84 9.88
CA VAL A 295 -4.80 12.02 9.85
C VAL A 295 -5.29 12.37 8.43
N MET A 296 -4.73 11.77 7.37
CA MET A 296 -5.08 12.12 5.98
C MET A 296 -6.53 11.82 5.63
N GLY A 297 -7.19 10.89 6.32
CA GLY A 297 -8.63 10.67 6.18
C GLY A 297 -9.46 11.86 6.65
N THR A 298 -9.02 12.55 7.69
CA THR A 298 -9.75 13.68 8.29
C THR A 298 -9.30 15.03 7.72
N ALA A 299 -7.99 15.22 7.54
CA ALA A 299 -7.42 16.46 7.03
C ALA A 299 -7.50 16.47 5.50
N LYS A 300 -8.45 17.25 4.95
CA LYS A 300 -8.72 17.27 3.50
C LYS A 300 -7.59 17.90 2.70
N ASP A 301 -7.17 19.08 3.12
CA ASP A 301 -6.22 19.92 2.37
C ASP A 301 -4.82 19.90 3.01
N GLU A 302 -4.40 18.76 3.57
CA GLU A 302 -3.09 18.67 4.20
C GLU A 302 -1.96 18.63 3.17
N GLN A 303 -1.19 19.72 3.14
CA GLN A 303 -0.19 19.96 2.11
C GLN A 303 1.23 20.09 2.65
N THR A 304 1.43 20.16 3.97
CA THR A 304 2.79 20.26 4.53
C THR A 304 3.59 19.02 4.19
N VAL A 305 2.99 17.83 4.26
CA VAL A 305 3.69 16.57 3.91
C VAL A 305 3.40 16.10 2.49
N GLY A 306 2.47 16.76 1.79
CA GLY A 306 2.06 16.48 0.40
C GLY A 306 1.16 15.27 0.21
N GLN A 307 0.80 14.54 1.27
CA GLN A 307 -0.07 13.38 1.15
C GLN A 307 -1.54 13.81 1.09
N GLN A 308 -2.05 14.15 -0.09
CA GLN A 308 -3.48 14.44 -0.24
C GLN A 308 -4.22 13.17 -0.70
N LEU A 309 -5.19 12.72 0.08
CA LEU A 309 -5.88 11.44 -0.15
C LEU A 309 -6.46 11.35 -1.57
N GLU A 310 -7.30 12.28 -2.00
CA GLU A 310 -7.98 12.18 -3.31
C GLU A 310 -7.01 12.15 -4.48
N LEU A 311 -5.94 12.96 -4.47
CA LEU A 311 -4.88 12.88 -5.49
C LEU A 311 -4.13 11.55 -5.44
N MET A 312 -3.78 11.05 -4.25
CA MET A 312 -3.11 9.74 -4.16
C MET A 312 -4.01 8.61 -4.70
N LEU A 313 -5.33 8.72 -4.55
CA LEU A 313 -6.27 7.73 -5.09
C LEU A 313 -6.30 7.69 -6.63
N THR A 314 -5.86 8.75 -7.33
CA THR A 314 -5.78 8.74 -8.80
C THR A 314 -4.64 7.90 -9.33
N SER A 315 -3.72 7.44 -8.48
CA SER A 315 -2.61 6.56 -8.88
C SER A 315 -3.03 5.12 -9.13
N GLU A 316 -4.25 4.73 -8.71
CA GLU A 316 -4.81 3.39 -8.85
C GLU A 316 -3.89 2.26 -8.30
N ILE A 317 -3.05 2.59 -7.32
CA ILE A 317 -2.28 1.59 -6.56
C ILE A 317 -3.23 0.66 -5.79
N HIS A 318 -2.73 -0.51 -5.39
CA HIS A 318 -3.57 -1.58 -4.86
C HIS A 318 -4.07 -1.30 -3.44
N ALA A 319 -3.25 -0.64 -2.61
CA ALA A 319 -3.63 -0.30 -1.24
C ALA A 319 -2.99 1.00 -0.74
N ILE A 320 -3.67 1.67 0.18
CA ILE A 320 -3.10 2.74 1.01
C ILE A 320 -3.13 2.33 2.48
N SER A 321 -2.04 2.62 3.18
CA SER A 321 -1.82 2.17 4.55
C SER A 321 -1.67 3.37 5.50
N PRO A 322 -2.76 3.96 6.01
CA PRO A 322 -2.66 5.05 6.97
C PRO A 322 -2.09 4.58 8.31
N MET A 323 -1.09 5.30 8.84
CA MET A 323 -0.50 5.12 10.15
C MET A 323 -1.42 5.61 11.27
N VAL A 324 -2.35 4.75 11.70
CA VAL A 324 -3.36 5.08 12.71
C VAL A 324 -2.88 4.65 14.09
N TYR A 325 -1.81 5.29 14.55
CA TYR A 325 -1.26 5.07 15.90
C TYR A 325 -1.89 6.06 16.87
N PRO A 326 -2.72 5.63 17.85
CA PRO A 326 -3.38 6.56 18.76
C PRO A 326 -2.42 7.49 19.51
N SER A 327 -1.20 7.03 19.80
CA SER A 327 -0.14 7.85 20.40
C SER A 327 0.38 9.02 19.54
N HIS A 328 0.12 9.00 18.23
CA HIS A 328 0.63 9.99 17.28
C HIS A 328 -0.40 11.08 16.94
N TYR A 329 -1.59 11.01 17.52
CA TYR A 329 -2.62 12.05 17.41
C TYR A 329 -2.45 13.11 18.50
N TRP A 330 -2.72 14.37 18.16
CA TRP A 330 -2.56 15.49 19.08
C TRP A 330 -3.65 15.48 20.17
N THR A 331 -3.34 16.10 21.32
CA THR A 331 -4.34 16.33 22.39
C THR A 331 -5.59 17.01 21.81
N GLY A 332 -6.75 16.38 21.98
CA GLY A 332 -8.03 16.89 21.47
C GLY A 332 -8.46 16.31 20.11
N SER A 333 -7.61 15.54 19.41
CA SER A 333 -8.03 14.83 18.19
C SER A 333 -9.29 14.01 18.45
N PHE A 334 -10.28 14.16 17.57
CA PHE A 334 -11.58 13.48 17.67
C PHE A 334 -12.33 13.71 18.99
N GLY A 335 -12.01 14.79 19.72
CA GLY A 335 -12.60 15.10 21.02
C GLY A 335 -11.93 14.38 22.20
N TYR A 336 -10.89 13.58 21.97
CA TYR A 336 -10.19 12.85 23.02
C TYR A 336 -9.10 13.69 23.67
N LYS A 337 -9.16 13.83 24.99
CA LYS A 337 -8.13 14.55 25.75
C LYS A 337 -6.75 13.91 25.61
N VAL A 338 -6.67 12.58 25.60
CA VAL A 338 -5.43 11.84 25.35
C VAL A 338 -5.78 10.73 24.35
N PRO A 339 -5.59 10.94 23.03
CA PRO A 339 -5.94 9.95 22.02
C PRO A 339 -5.31 8.57 22.25
N ASP A 340 -4.09 8.52 22.82
CA ASP A 340 -3.41 7.27 23.17
C ASP A 340 -4.23 6.36 24.11
N ARG A 341 -5.14 6.94 24.90
CA ARG A 341 -6.05 6.23 25.82
C ARG A 341 -7.33 5.72 25.16
N GLU A 342 -7.55 6.06 23.90
CA GLU A 342 -8.81 5.85 23.19
C GLU A 342 -8.57 5.06 21.88
N PRO A 343 -7.88 3.89 21.94
CA PRO A 343 -7.43 3.16 20.76
C PRO A 343 -8.58 2.82 19.79
N TYR A 344 -9.71 2.34 20.30
CA TYR A 344 -10.90 2.08 19.49
C TYR A 344 -11.39 3.36 18.79
N GLY A 345 -11.54 4.44 19.56
CA GLY A 345 -12.11 5.69 19.08
C GLY A 345 -11.28 6.33 17.97
N VAL A 346 -9.96 6.39 18.16
CA VAL A 346 -9.03 6.96 17.17
C VAL A 346 -9.00 6.14 15.89
N VAL A 347 -8.84 4.81 16.01
CA VAL A 347 -8.81 3.92 14.84
C VAL A 347 -10.11 4.00 14.07
N ARG A 348 -11.24 3.90 14.78
CA ARG A 348 -12.56 3.96 14.15
C ARG A 348 -12.79 5.28 13.42
N GLN A 349 -12.47 6.41 14.05
CA GLN A 349 -12.77 7.71 13.46
C GLN A 349 -11.88 7.99 12.25
N SER A 350 -10.57 7.77 12.36
CA SER A 350 -9.64 7.94 11.23
C SER A 350 -10.02 7.02 10.06
N SER A 351 -10.24 5.72 10.30
CA SER A 351 -10.59 4.78 9.25
C SER A 351 -11.95 5.08 8.62
N LYS A 352 -12.94 5.50 9.41
CA LYS A 352 -14.25 5.94 8.87
C LYS A 352 -14.11 7.14 7.95
N ASP A 353 -13.31 8.13 8.34
CA ASP A 353 -13.11 9.34 7.52
C ASP A 353 -12.43 9.00 6.17
N HIS A 354 -11.47 8.07 6.16
CA HIS A 354 -10.92 7.53 4.91
C HIS A 354 -11.99 6.85 4.06
N LEU A 355 -12.76 5.91 4.63
CA LEU A 355 -13.80 5.17 3.89
C LEU A 355 -14.80 6.11 3.24
N VAL A 356 -15.32 7.10 3.99
CA VAL A 356 -16.29 8.07 3.48
C VAL A 356 -15.73 8.85 2.28
N ARG A 357 -14.45 9.24 2.34
CA ARG A 357 -13.82 10.01 1.25
C ARG A 357 -13.47 9.14 0.05
N MET A 358 -13.01 7.91 0.28
CA MET A 358 -12.75 6.95 -0.78
C MET A 358 -14.04 6.56 -1.52
N GLU A 359 -15.14 6.36 -0.79
CA GLU A 359 -16.47 6.09 -1.36
C GLU A 359 -16.98 7.28 -2.19
N ALA A 360 -16.75 8.51 -1.73
CA ALA A 360 -17.18 9.72 -2.45
C ALA A 360 -16.54 9.88 -3.86
N VAL A 361 -15.43 9.18 -4.13
CA VAL A 361 -14.75 9.16 -5.43
C VAL A 361 -14.77 7.78 -6.10
N ASP A 362 -15.59 6.85 -5.61
CA ASP A 362 -15.70 5.45 -6.07
C ASP A 362 -14.34 4.71 -6.18
N SER A 363 -13.41 5.02 -5.28
CA SER A 363 -12.08 4.41 -5.28
C SER A 363 -12.16 2.89 -5.04
N LYS A 364 -11.40 2.13 -5.84
CA LYS A 364 -11.22 0.67 -5.66
C LYS A 364 -9.99 0.30 -4.84
N ILE A 365 -9.16 1.29 -4.48
CA ILE A 365 -7.96 1.09 -3.67
C ILE A 365 -8.35 0.53 -2.30
N ILE A 366 -7.59 -0.45 -1.82
CA ILE A 366 -7.81 -1.07 -0.51
C ILE A 366 -7.33 -0.14 0.61
N LEU A 367 -8.19 0.10 1.60
CA LEU A 367 -7.78 0.75 2.85
C LEU A 367 -7.19 -0.31 3.80
N ARG A 368 -5.90 -0.19 4.13
CA ARG A 368 -5.18 -1.12 5.03
C ARG A 368 -4.45 -0.39 6.16
N PRO A 369 -5.14 0.00 7.24
CA PRO A 369 -4.51 0.78 8.31
C PRO A 369 -3.37 0.05 9.02
N TRP A 370 -2.34 0.81 9.38
CA TRP A 370 -1.32 0.41 10.34
C TRP A 370 -1.80 0.68 11.78
N LEU A 371 -1.68 -0.33 12.64
CA LEU A 371 -2.09 -0.32 14.04
C LEU A 371 -0.88 -0.29 15.00
N GLN A 372 -1.09 0.25 16.20
CA GLN A 372 -0.04 0.40 17.22
C GLN A 372 0.01 -0.84 18.14
N ASP A 373 1.19 -1.45 18.28
CA ASP A 373 1.48 -2.47 19.30
C ASP A 373 2.72 -2.09 20.12
N PHE A 374 2.79 -0.82 20.54
CA PHE A 374 3.86 -0.33 21.41
C PHE A 374 3.31 0.66 22.44
N THR A 375 4.02 0.79 23.56
CA THR A 375 3.71 1.80 24.59
C THR A 375 4.50 3.07 24.32
N ALA A 376 3.80 4.16 24.04
CA ALA A 376 4.38 5.46 23.74
C ALA A 376 4.68 6.26 25.02
N SER A 377 5.71 5.86 25.78
CA SER A 377 6.03 6.46 27.09
C SER A 377 6.38 7.95 27.06
N TRP A 378 6.64 8.53 25.88
CA TRP A 378 6.84 9.96 25.68
C TRP A 378 5.53 10.77 25.64
N VAL A 379 4.38 10.13 25.46
CA VAL A 379 3.07 10.81 25.43
C VAL A 379 2.63 11.15 26.84
N LYS A 380 2.29 12.41 27.10
CA LYS A 380 1.77 12.81 28.41
C LYS A 380 0.41 12.15 28.67
N GLY A 381 0.35 11.29 29.69
CA GLY A 381 -0.87 10.54 30.03
C GLY A 381 -1.04 9.24 29.25
N TYR A 382 0.05 8.71 28.68
CA TYR A 382 0.07 7.43 27.97
C TYR A 382 -0.50 6.28 28.81
N ILE A 383 -0.96 5.24 28.13
CA ILE A 383 -1.30 3.95 28.74
C ILE A 383 -0.33 2.87 28.26
N ARG A 384 -0.23 1.77 29.02
CA ARG A 384 0.48 0.58 28.55
C ARG A 384 -0.42 -0.13 27.55
N TYR A 385 0.15 -0.46 26.40
CA TYR A 385 -0.53 -1.24 25.38
C TYR A 385 -0.35 -2.72 25.67
N GLY A 386 -1.46 -3.44 25.75
CA GLY A 386 -1.52 -4.90 25.84
C GLY A 386 -2.69 -5.44 25.00
N VAL A 387 -3.24 -6.58 25.44
CA VAL A 387 -4.29 -7.29 24.71
C VAL A 387 -5.53 -6.42 24.48
N GLU A 388 -6.00 -5.72 25.50
CA GLU A 388 -7.24 -4.92 25.43
C GLU A 388 -7.10 -3.75 24.44
N GLU A 389 -5.98 -3.04 24.44
CA GLU A 389 -5.73 -1.91 23.53
C GLU A 389 -5.59 -2.36 22.08
N ILE A 390 -5.00 -3.54 21.82
CA ILE A 390 -4.87 -4.08 20.47
C ILE A 390 -6.22 -4.60 19.97
N HIS A 391 -6.96 -5.32 20.80
CA HIS A 391 -8.33 -5.77 20.46
C HIS A 391 -9.27 -4.58 20.23
N ALA A 392 -9.10 -3.48 20.96
CA ALA A 392 -9.86 -2.26 20.72
C ALA A 392 -9.62 -1.69 19.31
N GLN A 393 -8.37 -1.69 18.82
CA GLN A 393 -8.05 -1.26 17.46
C GLN A 393 -8.60 -2.22 16.41
N LEU A 394 -8.45 -3.54 16.61
CA LEU A 394 -8.94 -4.55 15.68
C LEU A 394 -10.48 -4.54 15.58
N ARG A 395 -11.16 -4.39 16.71
CA ARG A 395 -12.62 -4.23 16.77
C ARG A 395 -13.11 -2.98 16.03
N ALA A 396 -12.37 -1.87 16.12
CA ALA A 396 -12.71 -0.66 15.39
C ALA A 396 -12.67 -0.86 13.87
N LEU A 397 -11.72 -1.66 13.36
CA LEU A 397 -11.66 -2.02 11.94
C LEU A 397 -12.79 -2.99 11.55
N GLU A 398 -13.04 -4.01 12.37
CA GLU A 398 -14.10 -4.99 12.17
C GLU A 398 -15.49 -4.35 12.10
N ASP A 399 -15.79 -3.42 13.02
CA ASP A 399 -17.06 -2.66 13.05
C ASP A 399 -17.28 -1.79 11.79
N LEU A 400 -16.20 -1.49 11.05
CA LEU A 400 -16.23 -0.77 9.78
C LEU A 400 -16.16 -1.70 8.56
N GLY A 401 -16.07 -3.02 8.78
CA GLY A 401 -15.92 -4.01 7.71
C GLY A 401 -14.53 -4.02 7.05
N ILE A 402 -13.52 -3.39 7.67
CA ILE A 402 -12.13 -3.39 7.19
C ILE A 402 -11.48 -4.70 7.59
N LYS A 403 -10.95 -5.43 6.60
CA LYS A 403 -10.42 -6.79 6.79
C LYS A 403 -8.90 -6.91 6.65
N GLU A 404 -8.28 -5.91 6.03
CA GLU A 404 -6.83 -5.81 5.90
C GLU A 404 -6.28 -4.80 6.90
N TYR A 405 -5.16 -5.14 7.53
CA TYR A 405 -4.45 -4.26 8.46
C TYR A 405 -3.00 -4.68 8.59
N LEU A 406 -2.17 -3.75 9.04
CA LEU A 406 -0.77 -3.99 9.37
C LEU A 406 -0.55 -3.57 10.82
N VAL A 407 0.45 -4.16 11.50
CA VAL A 407 0.75 -3.83 12.90
C VAL A 407 2.21 -3.43 13.02
N TRP A 408 2.42 -2.27 13.64
CA TRP A 408 3.73 -1.68 13.81
C TRP A 408 4.26 -1.85 15.22
N ASN A 409 5.46 -2.42 15.31
CA ASN A 409 6.35 -2.25 16.45
C ASN A 409 7.81 -2.23 15.95
N ALA A 410 8.48 -1.07 16.08
CA ALA A 410 9.85 -0.87 15.62
C ALA A 410 10.88 -1.79 16.32
N GLY A 411 10.57 -2.30 17.51
CA GLY A 411 11.39 -3.27 18.23
C GLY A 411 11.20 -4.72 17.77
N ASN A 412 10.29 -4.97 16.81
CA ASN A 412 9.90 -6.29 16.30
C ASN A 412 9.57 -7.28 17.42
N LYS A 413 8.82 -6.79 18.42
CA LYS A 413 8.24 -7.58 19.51
C LYS A 413 6.77 -7.24 19.60
N TYR A 414 5.92 -8.23 19.52
CA TYR A 414 4.49 -8.05 19.46
C TYR A 414 3.82 -8.64 20.70
N THR A 415 2.66 -8.12 21.05
CA THR A 415 1.82 -8.67 22.13
C THR A 415 1.14 -9.94 21.61
N GLU A 416 1.89 -11.04 21.59
CA GLU A 416 1.50 -12.29 20.92
C GLU A 416 0.12 -12.83 21.36
N GLU A 417 -0.21 -12.70 22.65
CA GLU A 417 -1.51 -13.13 23.18
C GLU A 417 -2.69 -12.42 22.52
N ALA A 418 -2.53 -11.14 22.14
CA ALA A 418 -3.58 -10.38 21.49
C ALA A 418 -4.00 -11.02 20.16
N PHE A 419 -3.03 -11.45 19.35
CA PHE A 419 -3.31 -12.04 18.03
C PHE A 419 -3.73 -13.51 18.09
N ARG A 420 -3.24 -14.28 19.07
CA ARG A 420 -3.68 -15.66 19.28
C ARG A 420 -5.15 -15.75 19.71
N THR A 421 -5.58 -14.80 20.53
CA THR A 421 -6.93 -14.77 21.11
C THR A 421 -7.93 -13.96 20.28
N TRP A 422 -7.46 -13.13 19.35
CA TRP A 422 -8.33 -12.44 18.39
C TRP A 422 -8.84 -13.41 17.31
N LYS A 423 -10.12 -13.26 16.96
CA LYS A 423 -10.77 -13.95 15.85
C LYS A 423 -11.66 -12.94 15.15
N SER A 424 -11.35 -12.65 13.89
CA SER A 424 -12.25 -11.84 13.06
C SER A 424 -13.58 -12.55 12.81
N ASN A 425 -14.66 -11.77 12.78
CA ASN A 425 -16.03 -12.20 12.48
C ASN A 425 -16.26 -12.58 11.01
#